data_AF-A0A961FMF5-F1
#
_entry.id   AF-A0A961FMF5-F1
#
_cell.length_a   1.000
_cell.length_b   1.000
_cell.length_c   1.000
_cell.angle_alpha   90.00
_cell.angle_beta   90.00
_cell.angle_gamma   90.00
#
_symmetry.space_group_name_H-M   'P 1'
#
loop_
_entity.id
_entity.type
_entity.pdbx_description
1 polymer ?
#
loop_
_entity_poly.entity_id
_entity_poly.type
_entity_poly.pdbx_seq_one_letter_code
_entity_poly.pdbx_strand_id
1 'polypeptide(L)'
;VVQRPMRRGEAVEKMLAAFHFNLTMLGGIALVVGVFLIHNTLVVGVMSRRAEIGMLRTLGVTRGQVLRLFLTEALLFAVAGALVGVPLARGLADGAVALTRTTVNTLYVAQEAQVPPLAGAHWLLGLGVALPLALLAAARPALEAMRVPPVAAVRGWEVEKARSAGGRAGRMAALTLRKACDKMHINLCNNRRGRIFANR
;
A
#
# COMPACT_ATOMS: atom_id res chain seq x y z
N VAL A 1 -50.15 5.05 6.88
CA VAL A 1 -49.08 4.14 6.39
C VAL A 1 -47.98 4.09 7.42
N VAL A 2 -48.12 3.25 8.45
CA VAL A 2 -47.10 3.07 9.51
C VAL A 2 -46.20 1.93 9.04
N GLN A 3 -45.05 2.26 8.44
CA GLN A 3 -44.04 1.27 8.09
C GLN A 3 -43.49 0.65 9.38
N ARG A 4 -43.58 -0.68 9.50
CA ARG A 4 -43.01 -1.44 10.61
C ARG A 4 -41.50 -1.13 10.73
N PRO A 5 -40.96 -0.91 11.94
CA PRO A 5 -39.59 -0.42 12.16
C PRO A 5 -38.48 -1.25 11.50
N MET A 6 -38.72 -2.54 11.22
CA MET A 6 -37.75 -3.44 10.58
C MET A 6 -37.28 -2.99 9.18
N ARG A 7 -38.15 -2.39 8.34
CA ARG A 7 -37.76 -2.00 6.97
C ARG A 7 -36.85 -0.75 6.91
N ARG A 8 -36.95 0.15 7.89
CA ARG A 8 -36.04 1.32 8.02
C ARG A 8 -34.65 0.88 8.51
N GLY A 9 -34.59 -0.07 9.44
CA GLY A 9 -33.34 -0.63 9.93
C GLY A 9 -32.52 -1.28 8.80
N GLU A 10 -33.14 -2.18 8.03
CA GLU A 10 -32.46 -2.84 6.90
C GLU A 10 -31.95 -1.87 5.82
N ALA A 11 -32.70 -0.80 5.53
CA ALA A 11 -32.28 0.20 4.55
C ALA A 11 -31.08 1.01 5.04
N VAL A 12 -31.08 1.43 6.31
CA VAL A 12 -29.96 2.17 6.92
C VAL A 12 -28.73 1.27 7.07
N GLU A 13 -28.90 0.01 7.46
CA GLU A 13 -27.81 -0.95 7.60
C GLU A 13 -27.13 -1.24 6.26
N LYS A 14 -27.89 -1.42 5.17
CA LYS A 14 -27.36 -1.57 3.81
C LYS A 14 -26.60 -0.32 3.34
N MET A 15 -27.11 0.87 3.65
CA MET A 15 -26.42 2.12 3.34
C MET A 15 -25.09 2.23 4.10
N LEU A 16 -25.09 1.95 5.41
CA LEU A 16 -23.87 1.95 6.23
C LEU A 16 -22.85 0.93 5.74
N ALA A 17 -23.27 -0.28 5.40
CA ALA A 17 -22.39 -1.32 4.84
C ALA A 17 -21.73 -0.87 3.53
N ALA A 18 -22.47 -0.19 2.65
CA ALA A 18 -21.91 0.36 1.41
C ALA A 18 -20.87 1.47 1.67
N PHE A 19 -21.11 2.35 2.66
CA PHE A 19 -20.14 3.37 3.07
C PHE A 19 -18.87 2.75 3.66
N HIS A 20 -19.01 1.79 4.57
CA HIS A 20 -17.87 1.07 5.14
C HIS A 20 -17.05 0.35 4.05
N PHE A 21 -17.72 -0.28 3.08
CA PHE A 21 -17.06 -0.92 1.95
C PHE A 21 -16.27 0.08 1.09
N ASN A 22 -16.85 1.26 0.82
CA ASN A 22 -16.15 2.30 0.07
C ASN A 22 -14.89 2.81 0.80
N LEU A 23 -15.01 3.12 2.10
CA LEU A 23 -13.89 3.60 2.92
C LEU A 23 -12.77 2.55 3.04
N THR A 24 -13.12 1.28 3.20
CA THR A 24 -12.14 0.19 3.25
C THR A 24 -11.43 0.00 1.91
N MET A 25 -12.12 0.15 0.78
CA MET A 25 -11.48 0.16 -0.54
C MET A 25 -10.50 1.33 -0.70
N LEU A 26 -10.88 2.54 -0.30
CA LEU A 26 -9.99 3.71 -0.34
C LEU A 26 -8.74 3.51 0.53
N GLY A 27 -8.92 2.97 1.74
CA GLY A 27 -7.81 2.58 2.61
C GLY A 27 -6.90 1.52 1.98
N GLY A 28 -7.48 0.54 1.28
CA GLY A 28 -6.74 -0.45 0.51
C GLY A 28 -5.88 0.16 -0.60
N ILE A 29 -6.40 1.15 -1.32
CA ILE A 29 -5.63 1.88 -2.34
C ILE A 29 -4.45 2.62 -1.70
N ALA A 30 -4.66 3.27 -0.56
CA ALA A 30 -3.59 3.95 0.17
C ALA A 30 -2.47 2.99 0.60
N LEU A 31 -2.81 1.77 1.03
CA LEU A 31 -1.81 0.73 1.33
C LEU A 31 -0.98 0.35 0.10
N VAL A 32 -1.61 0.20 -1.07
CA VAL A 32 -0.88 -0.11 -2.32
C VAL A 32 0.08 1.01 -2.69
N VAL A 33 -0.33 2.28 -2.57
CA VAL A 33 0.55 3.43 -2.80
C VAL A 33 1.70 3.45 -1.80
N GLY A 34 1.45 3.15 -0.53
CA GLY A 34 2.49 3.01 0.49
C GLY A 34 3.55 1.97 0.14
N VAL A 35 3.12 0.78 -0.30
CA VAL A 35 4.03 -0.29 -0.78
C VAL A 35 4.88 0.20 -1.95
N PHE A 36 4.27 0.91 -2.89
CA PHE A 36 4.98 1.47 -4.04
C PHE A 36 6.03 2.50 -3.63
N LEU A 37 5.72 3.37 -2.67
CA LEU A 37 6.66 4.35 -2.11
C LEU A 37 7.85 3.67 -1.44
N ILE A 38 7.60 2.67 -0.59
CA ILE A 38 8.67 1.89 0.06
C ILE A 38 9.55 1.23 -1.01
N HIS A 39 8.95 0.60 -2.01
CA HIS A 39 9.69 -0.04 -3.10
C HIS A 39 10.58 0.96 -3.85
N ASN A 40 10.06 2.13 -4.21
CA ASN A 40 10.81 3.16 -4.91
C ASN A 40 12.02 3.66 -4.10
N THR A 41 11.80 3.94 -2.82
CA THR A 41 12.86 4.38 -1.91
C THR A 41 13.96 3.33 -1.78
N LEU A 42 13.59 2.05 -1.63
CA LEU A 42 14.57 0.95 -1.56
C LEU A 42 15.37 0.81 -2.86
N VAL A 43 14.73 0.95 -4.02
CA VAL A 43 15.43 0.91 -5.32
C VAL A 43 16.45 2.04 -5.41
N VAL A 44 16.08 3.27 -5.06
CA VAL A 44 16.99 4.42 -5.05
C VAL A 44 18.14 4.21 -4.07
N GLY A 45 17.84 3.71 -2.85
CA GLY A 45 18.85 3.38 -1.84
C GLY A 45 19.85 2.33 -2.33
N VAL A 46 19.38 1.27 -2.99
CA VAL A 46 20.25 0.27 -3.61
C VAL A 46 21.15 0.91 -4.66
N MET A 47 20.63 1.80 -5.52
CA MET A 47 21.44 2.43 -6.56
C MET A 47 22.60 3.24 -5.97
N SER A 48 22.32 4.05 -4.95
CA SER A 48 23.33 4.90 -4.30
C SER A 48 24.39 4.08 -3.56
N ARG A 49 24.00 2.97 -2.93
CA ARG A 49 24.93 2.11 -2.16
C ARG A 49 25.71 1.10 -3.03
N ARG A 50 25.47 1.01 -4.35
CA ARG A 50 26.15 0.03 -5.23
C ARG A 50 27.67 0.18 -5.23
N ALA A 51 28.19 1.41 -5.23
CA ALA A 51 29.62 1.66 -5.19
C ALA A 51 30.25 1.18 -3.87
N GLU A 52 29.61 1.49 -2.75
CA GLU A 52 30.03 1.03 -1.41
C GLU A 52 30.00 -0.50 -1.30
N ILE A 53 28.94 -1.16 -1.80
CA ILE A 53 28.82 -2.62 -1.82
C ILE A 53 29.90 -3.24 -2.71
N GLY A 54 30.29 -2.59 -3.80
CA GLY A 54 31.40 -3.00 -4.66
C GLY A 54 32.73 -3.04 -3.91
N MET A 55 33.02 -2.01 -3.12
CA MET A 55 34.22 -1.92 -2.27
C MET A 55 34.15 -2.91 -1.09
N LEU A 56 33.00 -3.08 -0.44
CA LEU A 56 32.83 -4.06 0.63
C LEU A 56 32.99 -5.50 0.12
N ARG A 57 32.64 -5.78 -1.14
CA ARG A 57 32.84 -7.10 -1.75
C ARG A 57 34.31 -7.42 -2.02
N THR A 58 35.16 -6.44 -2.30
CA THR A 58 36.61 -6.70 -2.42
C THR A 58 37.24 -7.02 -1.06
N LEU A 59 36.61 -6.58 0.03
CA LEU A 59 36.97 -6.92 1.41
C LEU A 59 36.35 -8.27 1.89
N GLY A 60 35.62 -8.98 1.03
CA GLY A 60 35.08 -10.32 1.34
C GLY A 60 33.65 -10.36 1.90
N VAL A 61 32.89 -9.26 1.85
CA VAL A 61 31.48 -9.26 2.29
C VAL A 61 30.61 -10.18 1.42
N THR A 62 29.85 -11.06 2.07
CA THR A 62 29.02 -12.08 1.42
C THR A 62 27.67 -11.52 0.94
N ARG A 63 27.06 -12.18 -0.07
CA ARG A 63 25.74 -11.79 -0.61
C ARG A 63 24.63 -11.80 0.44
N GLY A 64 24.73 -12.69 1.43
CA GLY A 64 23.76 -12.80 2.52
C GLY A 64 23.81 -11.62 3.50
N GLN A 65 24.98 -11.03 3.74
CA GLN A 65 25.10 -9.85 4.59
C GLN A 65 24.45 -8.62 3.94
N VAL A 66 24.63 -8.45 2.63
CA VAL A 66 23.96 -7.40 1.85
C VAL A 66 22.44 -7.59 1.87
N LEU A 67 21.96 -8.83 1.74
CA LEU A 67 20.53 -9.14 1.81
C LEU A 67 19.95 -8.75 3.18
N ARG A 68 20.61 -9.17 4.28
CA ARG A 68 20.16 -8.83 5.64
C ARG A 68 20.10 -7.33 5.87
N LEU A 69 21.06 -6.58 5.35
CA LEU A 69 21.07 -5.11 5.46
C LEU A 69 19.79 -4.48 4.87
N PHE A 70 19.42 -4.85 3.64
CA PHE A 70 18.21 -4.32 3.02
C PHE A 70 16.93 -4.81 3.70
N LEU A 71 16.89 -6.06 4.18
CA LEU A 71 15.76 -6.56 4.97
C LEU A 71 15.62 -5.80 6.29
N THR A 72 16.72 -5.48 6.97
CA THR A 72 16.69 -4.67 8.19
C THR A 72 16.25 -3.24 7.91
N GLU A 73 16.66 -2.65 6.78
CA GLU A 73 16.22 -1.31 6.37
C GLU A 73 14.70 -1.29 6.10
N ALA A 74 14.17 -2.30 5.40
CA ALA A 74 12.74 -2.46 5.19
C ALA A 74 11.96 -2.68 6.50
N LEU A 75 12.50 -3.48 7.42
CA LEU A 75 11.91 -3.72 8.74
C LEU A 75 11.87 -2.42 9.57
N LEU A 76 12.93 -1.62 9.52
CA LEU A 76 12.97 -0.32 10.19
C LEU A 76 11.90 0.62 9.66
N PHE A 77 11.69 0.68 8.33
CA PHE A 77 10.59 1.46 7.75
C PHE A 77 9.21 0.95 8.21
N ALA A 78 9.01 -0.37 8.30
CA ALA A 78 7.76 -0.94 8.76
C ALA A 78 7.45 -0.58 10.22
N VAL A 79 8.45 -0.76 11.10
CA VAL A 79 8.31 -0.48 12.54
C VAL A 79 8.15 1.01 12.78
N ALA A 80 8.98 1.86 12.17
CA ALA A 80 8.86 3.31 12.29
C ALA A 80 7.51 3.81 11.75
N GLY A 81 7.07 3.28 10.61
CA GLY A 81 5.77 3.59 10.02
C GLY A 81 4.60 3.20 10.93
N ALA A 82 4.66 2.02 11.57
CA ALA A 82 3.63 1.60 12.53
C ALA A 82 3.65 2.46 13.80
N LEU A 83 4.84 2.74 14.35
CA LEU A 83 5.03 3.56 15.55
C LEU A 83 4.48 4.98 15.39
N VAL A 84 4.63 5.58 14.21
CA VAL A 84 4.14 6.94 13.92
C VAL A 84 2.71 6.92 13.38
N GLY A 85 2.37 5.93 12.55
CA GLY A 85 1.07 5.85 11.87
C GLY A 85 -0.09 5.54 12.81
N VAL A 86 0.06 4.62 13.76
CA VAL A 86 -0.98 4.28 14.73
C VAL A 86 -1.40 5.47 15.61
N PRO A 87 -0.50 6.23 16.26
CA PRO A 87 -0.90 7.39 17.06
C PRO A 87 -1.45 8.53 16.20
N LEU A 88 -0.91 8.74 14.99
CA LEU A 88 -1.48 9.73 14.06
C LEU A 88 -2.91 9.37 13.65
N ALA A 89 -3.16 8.11 13.29
CA ALA A 89 -4.49 7.63 12.95
C ALA A 89 -5.46 7.78 14.12
N ARG A 90 -5.01 7.49 15.35
CA ARG A 90 -5.80 7.70 16.57
C ARG A 90 -6.15 9.17 16.79
N GLY A 91 -5.17 10.07 16.65
CA GLY A 91 -5.36 11.51 16.82
C GLY A 91 -6.32 12.09 15.77
N LEU A 92 -6.20 11.65 14.51
CA LEU A 92 -7.13 12.02 13.45
C LEU A 92 -8.55 11.50 13.71
N ALA A 93 -8.69 10.26 14.20
CA ALA A 93 -9.99 9.69 14.56
C ALA A 93 -10.65 10.46 15.71
N ASP A 94 -9.91 10.80 16.76
CA ASP A 94 -10.40 11.67 17.85
C ASP A 94 -10.81 13.03 17.34
N GLY A 95 -9.98 13.66 16.50
CA GLY A 95 -10.27 14.97 15.91
C GLY A 95 -11.55 14.95 15.08
N ALA A 96 -11.74 13.93 14.23
CA ALA A 96 -12.95 13.78 13.42
C ALA A 96 -14.20 13.60 14.29
N VAL A 97 -14.13 12.78 15.35
CA VAL A 97 -15.23 12.60 16.30
C VAL A 97 -15.52 13.89 17.07
N ALA A 98 -14.49 14.61 17.53
CA ALA A 98 -14.64 15.87 18.24
C ALA A 98 -15.35 16.94 17.38
N LEU A 99 -14.94 17.09 16.12
CA LEU A 99 -15.59 18.02 15.16
C LEU A 99 -17.05 17.64 14.87
N THR A 100 -17.37 16.35 14.89
CA THR A 100 -18.76 15.90 14.71
C THR A 100 -19.58 16.18 15.96
N ARG A 101 -19.02 15.95 17.16
CA ARG A 101 -19.68 16.20 18.45
C ARG A 101 -20.01 17.68 18.66
N THR A 102 -19.11 18.60 18.30
CA THR A 102 -19.37 20.05 18.44
C THR A 102 -20.55 20.51 17.58
N THR A 103 -20.83 19.83 16.48
CA THR A 103 -21.95 20.16 15.57
C THR A 103 -23.28 19.52 16.02
N VAL A 104 -23.22 18.37 16.72
CA VAL A 104 -24.41 17.54 17.08
C VAL A 104 -24.93 17.80 18.50
N ASN A 105 -24.17 18.52 19.34
CA ASN A 105 -24.52 18.77 20.74
C ASN A 105 -25.74 19.68 20.97
N THR A 106 -26.42 20.14 19.92
CA THR A 106 -27.67 20.89 20.02
C THR A 106 -28.92 20.01 20.09
N LEU A 107 -28.87 18.72 19.68
CA LEU A 107 -30.13 17.97 19.52
C LEU A 107 -30.24 16.57 20.15
N TYR A 108 -29.18 15.79 20.41
CA TYR A 108 -29.41 14.43 20.91
C TYR A 108 -28.36 13.91 21.89
N VAL A 109 -28.91 13.32 22.95
CA VAL A 109 -28.30 12.53 24.04
C VAL A 109 -27.09 11.73 23.58
N ALA A 110 -26.05 11.79 24.41
CA ALA A 110 -24.80 11.06 24.37
C ALA A 110 -24.94 9.59 23.90
N GLN A 111 -24.94 9.38 22.58
CA GLN A 111 -24.55 8.10 22.03
C GLN A 111 -23.03 8.12 22.01
N GLU A 112 -22.45 7.33 22.90
CA GLU A 112 -21.02 7.15 23.06
C GLU A 112 -20.42 6.55 21.78
N ALA A 113 -20.18 7.40 20.77
CA ALA A 113 -19.15 7.16 19.77
C ALA A 113 -17.79 7.30 20.49
N GLN A 114 -17.53 6.43 21.45
CA GLN A 114 -16.22 6.28 22.06
C GLN A 114 -15.37 5.51 21.06
N VAL A 115 -14.25 6.11 20.67
CA VAL A 115 -13.22 5.35 19.96
C VAL A 115 -12.76 4.28 20.95
N PRO A 116 -12.83 2.98 20.60
CA PRO A 116 -12.43 1.93 21.52
C PRO A 116 -11.00 2.20 22.02
N PRO A 117 -10.71 1.94 23.31
CA PRO A 117 -9.38 2.15 23.84
C PRO A 117 -8.37 1.40 22.97
N LEU A 118 -7.18 1.99 22.79
CA LEU A 118 -6.08 1.38 22.05
C LEU A 118 -5.63 0.10 22.76
N ALA A 119 -6.36 -0.99 22.54
CA ALA A 119 -5.96 -2.31 22.98
C ALA A 119 -4.70 -2.71 22.21
N GLY A 120 -3.85 -3.55 22.82
CA GLY A 120 -2.68 -4.13 22.15
C GLY A 120 -3.01 -4.80 20.81
N ALA A 121 -4.27 -5.21 20.61
CA ALA A 121 -4.80 -5.70 19.34
C ALA A 121 -4.60 -4.72 18.17
N HIS A 122 -4.75 -3.41 18.34
CA HIS A 122 -4.60 -2.43 17.25
C HIS A 122 -3.14 -2.28 16.83
N TRP A 123 -2.21 -2.33 17.80
CA TRP A 123 -0.78 -2.37 17.53
C TRP A 123 -0.38 -3.65 16.82
N LEU A 124 -0.91 -4.80 17.25
CA LEU A 124 -0.69 -6.09 16.61
C LEU A 124 -1.23 -6.11 15.18
N LEU A 125 -2.41 -5.55 14.93
CA LEU A 125 -2.97 -5.41 13.58
C LEU A 125 -2.12 -4.47 12.71
N GLY A 126 -1.72 -3.32 13.25
CA GLY A 126 -0.88 -2.36 12.53
C GLY A 126 0.47 -2.95 12.12
N LEU A 127 1.18 -3.59 13.06
CA LEU A 127 2.42 -4.31 12.78
C LEU A 127 2.18 -5.53 11.87
N GLY A 128 1.10 -6.27 12.11
CA GLY A 128 0.71 -7.45 11.34
C GLY A 128 0.42 -7.15 9.88
N VAL A 129 0.00 -5.92 9.55
CA VAL A 129 -0.15 -5.44 8.17
C VAL A 129 1.12 -4.80 7.64
N ALA A 130 1.81 -3.97 8.44
CA ALA A 130 2.99 -3.23 7.99
C ALA A 130 4.19 -4.14 7.65
N LEU A 131 4.47 -5.16 8.48
CA LEU A 131 5.58 -6.09 8.25
C LEU A 131 5.48 -6.82 6.90
N PRO A 132 4.39 -7.56 6.60
CA PRO A 132 4.30 -8.29 5.34
C PRO A 132 4.31 -7.34 4.13
N LEU A 133 3.68 -6.16 4.22
CA LEU A 133 3.71 -5.19 3.14
C LEU A 133 5.13 -4.65 2.87
N ALA A 134 5.89 -4.32 3.91
CA ALA A 134 7.28 -3.88 3.77
C ALA A 134 8.19 -4.98 3.22
N LEU A 135 8.00 -6.22 3.68
CA LEU A 135 8.75 -7.38 3.16
C LEU A 135 8.41 -7.65 1.68
N LEU A 136 7.14 -7.56 1.30
CA LEU A 136 6.70 -7.69 -0.10
C LEU A 136 7.29 -6.58 -0.98
N ALA A 137 7.33 -5.34 -0.48
CA ALA A 137 7.94 -4.20 -1.19
C ALA A 137 9.45 -4.42 -1.40
N ALA A 138 10.13 -4.94 -0.37
CA ALA A 138 11.58 -5.13 -0.33
C ALA A 138 12.06 -6.38 -1.07
N ALA A 139 11.21 -7.39 -1.28
CA ALA A 139 11.60 -8.66 -1.87
C ALA A 139 12.29 -8.52 -3.24
N ARG A 140 11.78 -7.65 -4.12
CA ARG A 140 12.38 -7.39 -5.44
C ARG A 140 13.72 -6.65 -5.39
N PRO A 141 13.83 -5.45 -4.78
CA PRO A 141 15.10 -4.71 -4.77
C PRO A 141 16.18 -5.46 -3.99
N ALA A 142 15.81 -6.20 -2.94
CA ALA A 142 16.75 -7.02 -2.18
C ALA A 142 17.37 -8.15 -3.03
N LEU A 143 16.56 -8.81 -3.88
CA LEU A 143 17.05 -9.81 -4.83
C LEU A 143 17.90 -9.19 -5.95
N GLU A 144 17.49 -8.03 -6.47
CA GLU A 144 18.25 -7.31 -7.49
C GLU A 144 19.61 -6.84 -6.98
N ALA A 145 19.70 -6.35 -5.74
CA ALA A 145 20.96 -5.94 -5.11
C ALA A 145 21.99 -7.07 -5.04
N MET A 146 21.55 -8.32 -4.87
CA MET A 146 22.45 -9.48 -4.87
C MET A 146 23.04 -9.78 -6.25
N ARG A 147 22.35 -9.42 -7.33
CA ARG A 147 22.70 -9.78 -8.71
C ARG A 147 23.58 -8.75 -9.42
N VAL A 148 23.81 -7.56 -8.85
CA VAL A 148 24.65 -6.53 -9.48
C VAL A 148 26.12 -6.95 -9.40
N PRO A 149 26.81 -7.14 -10.55
CA PRO A 149 28.23 -7.50 -10.57
C PRO A 149 29.11 -6.28 -10.24
N PRO A 150 30.18 -6.46 -9.44
CA PRO A 150 31.01 -5.36 -8.92
C PRO A 150 31.75 -4.55 -10.00
N VAL A 151 32.01 -5.12 -11.17
CA VAL A 151 32.76 -4.46 -12.26
C VAL A 151 31.92 -3.43 -13.02
N ALA A 152 30.59 -3.56 -13.02
CA ALA A 152 29.70 -2.60 -13.67
C ALA A 152 29.51 -1.30 -12.85
N ALA A 153 29.89 -1.28 -11.57
CA ALA A 153 29.78 -0.11 -10.70
C ALA A 153 30.90 0.92 -10.92
N VAL A 154 32.06 0.48 -11.45
CA VAL A 154 33.24 1.35 -11.68
C VAL A 154 33.26 1.94 -13.11
N ARG A 155 32.65 1.26 -14.09
CA ARG A 155 32.48 1.82 -15.44
C ARG A 155 31.16 2.57 -15.54
N GLY A 156 31.20 3.87 -15.30
CA GLY A 156 30.25 4.90 -15.75
C GLY A 156 28.80 4.46 -16.00
N TRP A 157 27.94 4.76 -15.04
CA TRP A 157 26.49 4.58 -15.07
C TRP A 157 25.77 5.44 -16.14
N GLU A 158 26.47 6.32 -16.88
CA GLU A 158 25.92 7.02 -18.05
C GLU A 158 25.44 6.07 -19.17
N VAL A 159 26.12 4.94 -19.41
CA VAL A 159 25.84 4.09 -20.59
C VAL A 159 24.56 3.25 -20.43
N GLU A 160 24.17 2.91 -19.20
CA GLU A 160 22.98 2.10 -18.92
C GLU A 160 21.68 2.93 -18.90
N LYS A 161 21.75 4.22 -18.56
CA LYS A 161 20.59 5.13 -18.57
C LYS A 161 20.01 5.30 -19.98
N ALA A 162 20.89 5.33 -20.99
CA ALA A 162 20.50 5.37 -22.41
C ALA A 162 19.88 4.05 -22.91
N ARG A 163 20.21 2.90 -22.30
CA ARG A 163 19.74 1.57 -22.72
C ARG A 163 18.51 1.07 -21.96
N SER A 164 18.36 1.48 -20.70
CA SER A 164 17.29 1.01 -19.79
C SER A 164 16.00 1.83 -19.88
N ALA A 165 16.05 3.08 -20.36
CA ALA A 165 14.87 3.90 -20.62
C ALA A 165 13.88 3.27 -21.62
N GLY A 166 14.31 2.31 -22.46
CA GLY A 166 13.43 1.61 -23.42
C GLY A 166 13.08 0.16 -23.09
N GLY A 167 13.44 -0.34 -21.91
CA GLY A 167 13.68 -1.77 -21.72
C GLY A 167 12.59 -2.58 -21.05
N ARG A 168 12.77 -2.87 -19.76
CA ARG A 168 12.19 -4.08 -19.14
C ARG A 168 11.26 -3.79 -17.96
N ALA A 169 11.49 -2.70 -17.23
CA ALA A 169 10.60 -2.26 -16.15
C ALA A 169 9.26 -1.73 -16.71
N GLY A 170 9.32 -0.93 -17.79
CA GLY A 170 8.14 -0.50 -18.53
C GLY A 170 7.38 -1.66 -19.15
N ARG A 171 8.06 -2.71 -19.64
CA ARG A 171 7.39 -3.90 -20.22
C ARG A 171 6.66 -4.74 -19.18
N MET A 172 7.21 -4.96 -17.98
CA MET A 172 6.49 -5.73 -16.95
C MET A 172 5.30 -4.96 -16.37
N ALA A 173 5.46 -3.65 -16.08
CA ALA A 173 4.36 -2.82 -15.60
C ALA A 173 3.30 -2.59 -16.69
N ALA A 174 3.71 -2.42 -17.95
CA ALA A 174 2.77 -2.34 -19.07
C ALA A 174 2.10 -3.70 -19.34
N LEU A 175 2.76 -4.84 -19.14
CA LEU A 175 2.13 -6.16 -19.29
C LEU A 175 1.08 -6.43 -18.20
N THR A 176 1.32 -6.01 -16.96
CA THR A 176 0.34 -6.14 -15.88
C THR A 176 -0.81 -5.14 -16.03
N LEU A 177 -0.53 -3.89 -16.38
CA LEU A 177 -1.55 -2.87 -16.65
C LEU A 177 -2.35 -3.14 -17.93
N ARG A 178 -1.72 -3.65 -18.99
CA ARG A 178 -2.41 -4.05 -20.24
C ARG A 178 -3.28 -5.27 -20.03
N LYS A 179 -2.86 -6.28 -19.26
CA LYS A 179 -3.72 -7.41 -18.87
C LYS A 179 -4.91 -6.96 -18.01
N ALA A 180 -4.71 -6.00 -17.10
CA ALA A 180 -5.80 -5.43 -16.31
C ALA A 180 -6.78 -4.59 -17.17
N CYS A 181 -6.26 -3.80 -18.11
CA CYS A 181 -7.05 -2.97 -19.01
C CYS A 181 -7.83 -3.80 -20.04
N ASP A 182 -7.22 -4.84 -20.64
CA ASP A 182 -7.92 -5.75 -21.55
C ASP A 182 -9.05 -6.48 -20.84
N LYS A 183 -8.81 -6.93 -19.60
CA LYS A 183 -9.84 -7.58 -18.78
C LYS A 183 -10.97 -6.62 -18.44
N MET A 184 -10.69 -5.34 -18.23
CA MET A 184 -11.70 -4.29 -17.99
C MET A 184 -12.49 -3.96 -19.27
N HIS A 185 -11.82 -3.83 -20.42
CA HIS A 185 -12.43 -3.45 -21.70
C HIS A 185 -13.32 -4.58 -22.26
N ILE A 186 -12.90 -5.84 -22.14
CA ILE A 186 -13.72 -7.01 -22.50
C ILE A 186 -14.99 -7.08 -21.62
N ASN A 187 -14.88 -6.78 -20.33
CA ASN A 187 -16.03 -6.82 -19.42
C ASN A 187 -17.04 -5.70 -19.72
N LEU A 188 -16.56 -4.50 -20.11
CA LEU A 188 -17.39 -3.39 -20.58
C LEU A 188 -18.06 -3.69 -21.93
N CYS A 189 -17.38 -4.37 -22.85
CA CYS A 189 -17.94 -4.77 -24.14
C CYS A 189 -19.00 -5.88 -24.00
N ASN A 190 -18.79 -6.84 -23.08
CA ASN A 190 -19.74 -7.91 -22.80
C ASN A 190 -20.99 -7.38 -22.08
N ASN A 191 -20.84 -6.46 -21.13
CA ASN A 191 -21.95 -5.83 -20.42
C ASN A 191 -22.82 -4.94 -21.34
N ARG A 192 -22.20 -4.25 -22.32
CA ARG A 192 -22.97 -3.50 -23.33
C ARG A 192 -23.71 -4.41 -24.31
N ARG A 193 -23.13 -5.54 -24.72
CA ARG A 193 -23.82 -6.54 -25.57
C ARG A 193 -24.99 -7.20 -24.83
N GLY A 194 -24.84 -7.53 -23.54
CA GLY A 194 -25.93 -8.10 -22.73
C GLY A 194 -27.14 -7.17 -22.56
N ARG A 195 -26.93 -5.84 -22.52
CA ARG A 195 -28.03 -4.86 -22.46
C ARG A 195 -28.77 -4.62 -23.77
N ILE A 196 -28.15 -4.85 -24.92
CA ILE A 196 -28.80 -4.70 -26.24
C ILE A 196 -29.71 -5.91 -26.54
N PHE A 197 -29.40 -7.09 -26.00
CA PHE A 197 -30.22 -8.30 -26.16
C PHE A 197 -31.33 -8.47 -25.10
N ALA A 198 -31.27 -7.76 -23.97
CA ALA A 198 -32.31 -7.82 -22.94
C ALA A 198 -33.46 -6.79 -23.12
N ASN A 199 -33.38 -5.95 -24.16
CA ASN A 199 -34.38 -4.92 -24.47
C ASN A 199 -34.92 -5.06 -25.90
N ARG A 200 -35.10 -6.31 -26.34
CA ARG A 200 -35.85 -6.70 -27.55
C ARG A 200 -36.72 -7.89 -27.21
#